data_AF-A0A914RFZ7-F1
#
_entry.id   AF-A0A914RFZ7-F1
#
_cell.length_a   1.000
_cell.length_b   1.000
_cell.length_c   1.000
_cell.angle_alpha   90.00
_cell.angle_beta   90.00
_cell.angle_gamma   90.00
#
_symmetry.space_group_name_H-M   'P 1'
#
loop_
_entity.id
_entity.type
_entity.pdbx_description
1 polymer ?
#
loop_
_entity_poly.entity_id
_entity_poly.type
_entity_poly.pdbx_seq_one_letter_code
_entity_poly.pdbx_strand_id
1 'polypeptide(L)'
;ILFRANENEKLAAIQGQKWDPIVEWANAEFELTLKPSYSIVEGGSLCDVPRPNIEAESRNRLQRYLLAYGFLPLTGMQYAVESVKSLLLTLSVMRHRTDIEDAVDMALLEQTFQSRIWGNVSNYSQ
;
A
#
# COMPACT_ATOMS: atom_id res chain seq x y z
N ILE A 1 0.76 0.76 1.58
CA ILE A 1 0.89 -0.68 1.96
C ILE A 1 2.29 -1.27 1.83
N LEU A 2 3.19 -0.78 0.95
CA LEU A 2 4.58 -1.28 0.92
C LEU A 2 5.51 -0.60 1.93
N PHE A 3 5.22 0.64 2.34
CA PHE A 3 5.93 1.29 3.44
C PHE A 3 5.27 0.92 4.77
N ARG A 4 6.06 0.40 5.71
CA ARG A 4 5.62 -0.09 7.02
C ARG A 4 6.12 0.81 8.14
N ALA A 5 5.34 0.87 9.21
CA ALA A 5 5.77 1.53 10.44
C ALA A 5 6.81 0.65 11.14
N ASN A 6 7.91 1.26 11.60
CA ASN A 6 8.96 0.60 12.38
C ASN A 6 8.94 1.01 13.86
N GLU A 7 8.36 2.16 14.20
CA GLU A 7 8.36 2.72 15.56
C GLU A 7 7.28 2.14 16.49
N ASN A 8 6.21 1.55 15.94
CA ASN A 8 5.09 1.03 16.73
C ASN A 8 4.79 -0.43 16.38
N GLU A 9 5.17 -1.35 17.27
CA GLU A 9 5.02 -2.79 17.09
C GLU A 9 3.56 -3.23 16.89
N LYS A 10 2.60 -2.59 17.59
CA LYS A 10 1.18 -2.93 17.46
C LYS A 10 0.66 -2.56 16.07
N LEU A 11 1.04 -1.38 15.58
CA LEU A 11 0.68 -0.95 14.23
C LEU A 11 1.35 -1.83 13.18
N ALA A 12 2.64 -2.13 13.34
CA ALA A 12 3.38 -3.00 12.43
C ALA A 12 2.75 -4.41 12.32
N ALA A 13 2.28 -4.97 13.44
CA ALA A 13 1.59 -6.26 13.46
C ALA A 13 0.26 -6.21 12.68
N ILE A 14 -0.55 -5.17 12.86
CA ILE A 14 -1.84 -5.02 12.14
C ILE A 14 -1.59 -4.77 10.65
N GLN A 15 -0.59 -3.94 10.32
CA GLN A 15 -0.16 -3.74 8.94
C GLN A 15 0.24 -5.07 8.30
N GLY A 16 1.08 -5.87 8.96
CA GLY A 16 1.48 -7.20 8.48
C GLY A 16 0.25 -8.07 8.19
N GLN A 17 -0.62 -8.24 9.18
CA GLN A 17 -1.82 -9.05 9.07
C GLN A 17 -2.74 -8.64 7.90
N LYS A 18 -2.95 -7.33 7.69
CA LYS A 18 -3.87 -6.84 6.67
C LYS A 18 -3.25 -6.71 5.28
N TRP A 19 -2.02 -6.22 5.20
CA TRP A 19 -1.41 -5.84 3.92
C TRP A 19 -0.52 -6.92 3.32
N ASP A 20 0.08 -7.82 4.11
CA ASP A 20 0.92 -8.90 3.57
C ASP A 20 0.15 -9.82 2.62
N PRO A 21 -1.10 -10.24 2.93
CA PRO A 21 -1.90 -11.03 2.00
C PRO A 21 -2.16 -10.33 0.65
N ILE A 22 -2.17 -8.99 0.62
CA ILE A 22 -2.34 -8.23 -0.63
C ILE A 22 -1.03 -8.20 -1.42
N VAL A 23 0.11 -8.02 -0.74
CA VAL A 23 1.43 -8.01 -1.38
C VAL A 23 1.78 -9.38 -1.95
N GLU A 24 1.56 -10.45 -1.17
CA GLU A 24 1.80 -11.84 -1.59
C GLU A 24 0.95 -12.22 -2.80
N TRP A 25 -0.34 -11.86 -2.77
CA TRP A 25 -1.20 -12.08 -3.91
C TRP A 25 -0.76 -11.30 -5.14
N ALA A 26 -0.39 -10.03 -5.00
CA ALA A 26 0.07 -9.25 -6.14
C ALA A 26 1.37 -9.83 -6.73
N ASN A 27 2.27 -10.32 -5.89
CA ASN A 27 3.47 -11.03 -6.32
C ASN A 27 3.12 -12.30 -7.10
N ALA A 28 2.12 -13.08 -6.67
CA ALA A 28 1.69 -14.28 -7.38
C ALA A 28 0.94 -13.96 -8.69
N GLU A 29 -0.03 -13.04 -8.64
CA GLU A 29 -0.94 -12.73 -9.76
C GLU A 29 -0.24 -12.01 -10.91
N PHE A 30 0.66 -11.09 -10.60
CA PHE A 30 1.37 -10.27 -11.60
C PHE A 30 2.84 -10.70 -11.76
N GLU A 31 3.22 -11.82 -11.13
CA GLU A 31 4.57 -12.36 -11.09
C GLU A 31 5.61 -11.28 -10.70
N LEU A 32 5.42 -10.69 -9.53
CA LEU A 32 6.26 -9.60 -9.00
C LEU A 32 7.11 -10.09 -7.84
N THR A 33 8.13 -9.28 -7.52
CA THR A 33 9.10 -9.50 -6.44
C THR A 33 9.04 -8.37 -5.41
N LEU A 34 7.84 -7.86 -5.11
CA LEU A 34 7.65 -6.75 -4.18
C LEU A 34 7.93 -7.19 -2.74
N LYS A 35 8.66 -6.36 -2.01
CA LYS A 35 8.92 -6.53 -0.58
C LYS A 35 8.48 -5.27 0.18
N PRO A 36 7.86 -5.41 1.37
CA PRO A 36 7.65 -4.29 2.26
C PRO A 36 8.98 -3.65 2.66
N SER A 37 8.99 -2.33 2.77
CA SER A 37 10.11 -1.54 3.27
C SER A 37 9.74 -0.96 4.64
N TYR A 38 10.66 -1.07 5.59
CA TYR A 38 10.49 -0.62 6.98
C TYR A 38 11.30 0.64 7.29
N SER A 39 12.00 1.17 6.28
CA SER A 39 12.79 2.39 6.41
C SER A 39 12.49 3.32 5.26
N ILE A 40 12.45 4.60 5.59
CA ILE A 40 12.36 5.69 4.63
C ILE A 40 13.71 5.80 3.85
N VAL A 41 14.79 5.16 4.28
CA VAL A 41 16.13 5.35 3.68
C VAL A 41 16.66 4.08 2.98
N GLU A 42 15.79 3.22 2.46
CA GLU A 42 16.25 2.08 1.65
C GLU A 42 16.63 2.52 0.24
N GLY A 43 17.88 2.97 0.11
CA GLY A 43 18.52 3.44 -1.11
C GLY A 43 19.80 4.16 -0.71
N GLY A 44 20.97 3.67 -1.12
CA GLY A 44 22.27 4.00 -0.55
C GLY A 44 22.79 5.44 -0.75
N SER A 45 21.93 6.44 -0.86
CA SER A 45 22.30 7.84 -1.00
C SER A 45 21.32 8.75 -0.25
N LEU A 46 21.86 9.73 0.50
CA LEU A 46 21.11 10.77 1.20
C LEU A 46 20.28 11.68 0.27
N CYS A 47 20.43 11.51 -1.04
CA CYS A 47 19.69 12.21 -2.10
C CYS A 47 18.58 11.35 -2.73
N ASP A 48 18.53 10.05 -2.42
CA ASP A 48 17.56 9.15 -3.03
C ASP A 48 16.23 9.21 -2.26
N VAL A 49 15.17 9.49 -3.00
CA VAL A 49 13.80 9.43 -2.46
C VAL A 49 13.58 8.01 -1.90
N PRO A 50 13.02 7.88 -0.69
CA PRO A 50 12.58 6.62 -0.09
C PRO A 50 11.81 5.76 -1.09
N ARG A 51 12.33 4.62 -1.53
CA ARG A 51 11.64 3.75 -2.48
C ARG A 51 11.78 2.29 -2.04
N PRO A 52 10.68 1.54 -1.95
CA PRO A 52 10.78 0.09 -1.87
C PRO A 52 11.57 -0.35 -3.09
N ASN A 53 12.55 -1.24 -2.90
CA ASN A 53 13.33 -1.75 -4.01
C ASN A 53 12.43 -2.63 -4.89
N ILE A 54 11.88 -2.04 -5.95
CA ILE A 54 11.07 -2.73 -6.95
C ILE A 54 11.99 -3.02 -8.12
N GLU A 55 12.20 -4.30 -8.40
CA GLU A 55 12.99 -4.72 -9.55
C GLU A 55 12.42 -4.14 -10.86
N ALA A 56 13.31 -3.75 -11.78
CA ALA A 56 12.92 -3.16 -13.05
C ALA A 56 11.95 -4.05 -13.85
N GLU A 57 12.11 -5.36 -13.74
CA GLU A 57 11.25 -6.35 -14.39
C GLU A 57 9.82 -6.35 -13.79
N SER A 58 9.68 -6.33 -12.46
CA SER A 58 8.38 -6.18 -11.78
C SER A 58 7.68 -4.90 -12.20
N ARG A 59 8.42 -3.79 -12.33
CA ARG A 59 7.87 -2.52 -12.84
C ARG A 59 7.40 -2.65 -14.29
N ASN A 60 8.17 -3.34 -15.14
CA ASN A 60 7.82 -3.55 -16.55
C ASN A 60 6.55 -4.38 -16.68
N ARG A 61 6.41 -5.46 -15.91
CA ARG A 61 5.21 -6.32 -15.88
C ARG A 61 3.96 -5.53 -15.51
N LEU A 62 4.01 -4.74 -14.44
CA LEU A 62 2.91 -3.85 -14.05
C LEU A 62 2.60 -2.80 -15.13
N GLN A 63 3.63 -2.20 -15.74
CA GLN A 63 3.42 -1.20 -16.79
C GLN A 63 2.74 -1.82 -18.02
N ARG A 64 3.19 -2.99 -18.50
CA ARG A 64 2.55 -3.70 -19.61
C ARG A 64 1.11 -4.05 -19.29
N TYR A 65 0.85 -4.52 -18.06
CA TYR A 65 -0.50 -4.83 -17.60
C TYR A 65 -1.42 -3.60 -17.64
N LEU A 66 -0.96 -2.46 -17.12
CA LEU A 66 -1.75 -1.22 -17.11
C LEU A 66 -1.97 -0.67 -18.53
N LEU A 67 -0.97 -0.76 -19.40
CA LEU A 67 -1.07 -0.30 -20.79
C LEU A 67 -1.96 -1.17 -21.68
N ALA A 68 -2.35 -2.36 -21.21
CA ALA A 68 -3.33 -3.19 -21.91
C ALA A 68 -4.77 -2.64 -21.80
N TYR A 69 -5.02 -1.73 -20.85
CA TYR A 69 -6.32 -1.08 -20.70
C TYR A 69 -6.49 0.09 -21.68
N GLY A 70 -7.72 0.28 -22.14
CA GLY A 70 -8.11 1.49 -22.85
C GLY A 70 -8.04 2.74 -21.96
N PHE A 71 -8.10 3.92 -22.60
CA PHE A 71 -7.96 5.22 -21.92
C PHE A 71 -8.94 5.40 -20.75
N LEU A 72 -10.24 5.14 -20.94
CA LEU A 72 -11.25 5.37 -19.90
C LEU A 72 -11.06 4.50 -18.65
N PRO A 73 -10.88 3.16 -18.74
CA PRO A 73 -10.54 2.35 -17.57
C PRO A 73 -9.25 2.80 -16.88
N LEU A 74 -8.22 3.17 -17.65
CA LEU A 74 -6.95 3.62 -17.09
C LEU A 74 -7.09 4.93 -16.32
N THR A 75 -7.88 5.89 -16.81
CA THR A 75 -8.21 7.12 -16.10
C THR A 75 -8.97 6.83 -14.81
N GLY A 76 -9.97 5.93 -14.85
CA GLY A 76 -10.70 5.51 -13.65
C GLY A 76 -9.79 4.87 -12.59
N MET A 77 -8.86 4.02 -13.03
CA MET A 77 -7.82 3.46 -12.18
C MET A 77 -6.94 4.55 -11.57
N GLN A 78 -6.50 5.52 -12.36
CA GLN A 78 -5.68 6.63 -11.85
C GLN A 78 -6.39 7.36 -10.70
N TYR A 79 -7.67 7.71 -10.89
CA TYR A 79 -8.47 8.34 -9.83
C TYR A 79 -8.54 7.47 -8.56
N ALA A 80 -8.83 6.18 -8.70
CA ALA A 80 -8.89 5.26 -7.56
C ALA A 80 -7.54 5.16 -6.82
N VAL A 81 -6.44 5.04 -7.56
CA VAL A 81 -5.08 4.99 -7.00
C VAL A 81 -4.74 6.30 -6.28
N GLU A 82 -5.12 7.45 -6.82
CA GLU A 82 -4.89 8.76 -6.20
C GLU A 82 -5.69 8.96 -4.92
N SER A 83 -6.92 8.43 -4.85
CA SER A 83 -7.77 8.47 -3.65
C SER A 83 -7.27 7.53 -2.55
N VAL A 84 -6.97 6.28 -2.89
CA VAL A 84 -6.57 5.22 -1.93
C VAL A 84 -5.07 5.26 -1.63
N LYS A 85 -4.29 6.00 -2.42
CA LYS A 85 -2.82 6.08 -2.36
C LYS A 85 -2.13 4.72 -2.49
N SER A 86 -2.77 3.76 -3.17
CA SER A 86 -2.21 2.43 -3.38
C SER A 86 -2.72 1.77 -4.65
N LEU A 87 -1.78 1.47 -5.56
CA LEU A 87 -2.06 0.66 -6.75
C LEU A 87 -2.47 -0.76 -6.39
N LEU A 88 -1.79 -1.40 -5.44
CA LEU A 88 -2.05 -2.79 -5.06
C LEU A 88 -3.46 -2.98 -4.47
N LEU A 89 -3.91 -2.07 -3.60
CA LEU A 89 -5.29 -2.11 -3.10
C LEU A 89 -6.30 -1.90 -4.23
N THR A 90 -6.07 -0.93 -5.11
CA THR A 90 -6.94 -0.67 -6.27
C THR A 90 -7.06 -1.91 -7.16
N LEU A 91 -5.92 -2.55 -7.48
CA LEU A 91 -5.89 -3.77 -8.28
C LEU A 91 -6.59 -4.94 -7.57
N SER A 92 -6.47 -5.04 -6.24
CA SER A 92 -7.14 -6.09 -5.48
C SER A 92 -8.67 -5.99 -5.55
N VAL A 93 -9.20 -4.76 -5.51
CA VAL A 93 -10.64 -4.51 -5.69
C VAL A 93 -11.08 -4.81 -7.12
N MET A 94 -10.32 -4.34 -8.11
CA MET A 94 -10.62 -4.60 -9.52
C MET A 94 -10.59 -6.08 -9.90
N ARG A 95 -9.78 -6.88 -9.21
CA ARG A 95 -9.72 -8.34 -9.37
C ARG A 95 -10.70 -9.08 -8.48
N HIS A 96 -11.61 -8.37 -7.81
CA HIS A 96 -12.59 -8.94 -6.88
C HIS A 96 -11.97 -9.81 -5.77
N ARG A 97 -10.70 -9.54 -5.42
CA ARG A 97 -10.02 -10.19 -4.30
C ARG A 97 -10.46 -9.60 -2.97
N THR A 98 -10.60 -8.28 -2.95
CA THR A 98 -10.87 -7.50 -1.74
C THR A 98 -12.15 -6.72 -1.96
N ASP A 99 -13.01 -6.69 -0.95
CA ASP A 99 -14.15 -5.79 -0.95
C ASP A 99 -13.70 -4.32 -0.92
N ILE A 100 -14.56 -3.43 -1.41
CA ILE A 100 -14.27 -1.99 -1.43
C ILE A 100 -14.11 -1.46 0.00
N GLU A 101 -14.98 -1.87 0.91
CA GLU A 101 -14.96 -1.40 2.31
C GLU A 101 -13.65 -1.83 2.99
N ASP A 102 -13.26 -3.09 2.81
CA ASP A 102 -12.00 -3.64 3.33
C ASP A 102 -10.77 -2.92 2.76
N ALA A 103 -10.78 -2.58 1.47
CA ALA A 103 -9.69 -1.86 0.83
C ALA A 103 -9.56 -0.42 1.37
N VAL A 104 -10.67 0.26 1.62
CA VAL A 104 -10.70 1.58 2.24
C VAL A 104 -10.19 1.50 3.68
N ASP A 105 -10.66 0.53 4.46
CA ASP A 105 -10.19 0.29 5.83
C ASP A 105 -8.69 0.02 5.89
N MET A 106 -8.16 -0.74 4.93
CA MET A 106 -6.72 -0.98 4.81
C MET A 106 -5.95 0.28 4.44
N ALA A 107 -6.50 1.19 3.64
CA ALA A 107 -5.86 2.43 3.25
C ALA A 107 -5.85 3.47 4.38
N LEU A 108 -6.88 3.48 5.22
CA LEU A 108 -7.04 4.40 6.35
C LEU A 108 -6.45 3.85 7.65
N LEU A 109 -5.77 2.70 7.62
CA LEU A 109 -5.32 1.98 8.80
C LEU A 109 -4.48 2.85 9.74
N GLU A 110 -3.45 3.53 9.22
CA GLU A 110 -2.56 4.38 10.03
C GLU A 110 -3.31 5.57 10.60
N GLN A 111 -4.11 6.24 9.77
CA GLN A 111 -4.88 7.41 10.18
C GLN A 111 -5.84 7.03 11.31
N THR A 112 -6.57 5.93 11.14
CA THR A 112 -7.50 5.41 12.16
C THR A 112 -6.78 5.02 13.45
N PHE A 113 -5.61 4.39 13.35
CA PHE A 113 -4.80 4.02 14.50
C PHE A 113 -4.31 5.25 15.27
N GLN A 114 -3.78 6.25 14.55
CA GLN A 114 -3.31 7.51 15.13
C GLN A 114 -4.46 8.30 15.79
N SER A 115 -5.62 8.40 15.14
CA SER A 115 -6.80 9.07 15.71
C SER A 115 -7.28 8.40 17.00
N ARG A 116 -7.26 7.08 17.10
CA ARG A 116 -7.61 6.36 18.33
C ARG A 116 -6.63 6.66 19.48
N ILE A 117 -5.33 6.73 19.19
CA ILE A 117 -4.32 7.04 20.20
C ILE A 117 -4.45 8.50 20.66
N TRP A 118 -4.50 9.46 19.75
CA TRP A 118 -4.61 10.89 20.12
C TRP A 118 -5.95 11.25 20.75
N GLY A 119 -7.05 10.63 20.29
CA GLY A 119 -8.37 10.78 20.90
C GLY A 119 -8.42 10.29 22.35
N ASN A 120 -7.66 9.24 22.68
CA ASN A 120 -7.52 8.78 24.06
C ASN A 120 -6.65 9.71 24.90
N VAL A 121 -5.53 10.24 24.38
CA VAL A 121 -4.63 11.12 25.14
C VAL A 121 -5.30 12.45 25.53
N SER A 122 -6.16 13.01 24.68
CA SER A 122 -6.93 14.22 25.00
C SER A 122 -7.91 14.04 26.17
N ASN A 123 -8.33 12.81 26.49
CA ASN A 123 -9.26 12.54 27.57
C ASN A 123 -8.57 12.38 28.94
N TYR A 124 -7.24 12.29 28.99
CA TYR A 124 -6.46 12.20 30.24
C TYR A 124 -5.92 13.56 30.72
N SER A 125 -6.35 14.67 30.09
CA SER A 125 -5.90 16.03 30.42
C SER A 125 -6.95 16.88 31.16
N GLN A 126 -8.01 16.27 31.72
CA GLN A 126 -8.97 16.94 32.61
C GLN A 126 -8.81 16.54 34.06
#